data_AF-A0A1H6RTZ5-F1
#
_entry.id   AF-A0A1H6RTZ5-F1
#
_cell.length_a   1.000
_cell.length_b   1.000
_cell.length_c   1.000
_cell.angle_alpha   90.00
_cell.angle_beta   90.00
_cell.angle_gamma   90.00
#
_symmetry.space_group_name_H-M   'P 1'
#
loop_
_entity.id
_entity.type
_entity.pdbx_description
1 polymer ?
#
loop_
_entity_poly.entity_id
_entity_poly.type
_entity_poly.pdbx_seq_one_letter_code
_entity_poly.pdbx_strand_id
1 'polypeptide(L)'
;MSITLITADLTRLAVDAIVNAANRQLLGGGGVDGAIHRAAGPRLLQACRALPEVASGVRCPTGEARITPGFELPAAHVIHTVGPVWRGGSHGEPEQLAACYRNALQLAREHGLRSIAFPAISCGAYGYPPELAAEAACRSLRRTLAEAYAPAMDVRLCFLDTAMTQLWQRVFNAA
;
A
#
# COMPACT_ATOMS: atom_id res chain seq x y z
N MET A 1 -5.81 16.40 -9.52
CA MET A 1 -5.43 15.20 -8.74
C MET A 1 -5.28 14.05 -9.73
N SER A 2 -4.14 13.36 -9.74
CA SER A 2 -3.88 12.26 -10.69
C SER A 2 -3.77 10.93 -9.94
N ILE A 3 -4.71 10.03 -10.19
CA ILE A 3 -4.50 8.60 -9.94
C ILE A 3 -4.05 8.01 -11.28
N THR A 4 -2.85 7.43 -11.31
CA THR A 4 -2.30 6.78 -12.50
C THR A 4 -2.13 5.29 -12.24
N LEU A 5 -2.41 4.46 -13.25
CA LEU A 5 -2.25 3.02 -13.18
C LEU A 5 -1.11 2.63 -14.14
N ILE A 6 -0.05 2.00 -13.61
CA ILE A 6 1.18 1.72 -14.35
C ILE A 6 1.62 0.26 -14.17
N THR A 7 2.23 -0.29 -15.22
CA THR A 7 2.96 -1.56 -15.14
C THR A 7 4.43 -1.26 -14.89
N ALA A 8 4.95 -1.59 -13.71
CA ALA A 8 6.34 -1.34 -13.33
C ALA A 8 6.74 -2.18 -12.11
N ASP A 9 8.03 -2.20 -11.80
CA ASP A 9 8.54 -2.67 -10.50
C ASP A 9 8.42 -1.54 -9.47
N LEU A 10 7.60 -1.75 -8.45
CA LEU A 10 7.35 -0.79 -7.37
C LEU A 10 8.65 -0.34 -6.68
N THR A 11 9.64 -1.24 -6.55
CA THR A 11 10.91 -0.95 -5.86
C THR A 11 11.81 0.02 -6.64
N ARG A 12 11.50 0.28 -7.91
CA ARG A 12 12.29 1.16 -8.79
C ARG A 12 11.70 2.55 -8.95
N LEU A 13 10.55 2.83 -8.34
CA LEU A 13 9.87 4.12 -8.48
C LEU A 13 10.53 5.19 -7.61
N ALA A 14 10.98 6.28 -8.25
CA ALA A 14 11.39 7.51 -7.58
C ALA A 14 10.15 8.35 -7.25
N VAL A 15 9.61 8.13 -6.05
CA VAL A 15 8.46 8.84 -5.46
C VAL A 15 8.74 9.09 -3.98
N ASP A 16 7.96 9.93 -3.31
CA ASP A 16 8.22 10.25 -1.91
C ASP A 16 7.98 9.03 -0.99
N ALA A 17 6.96 8.21 -1.30
CA ALA A 17 6.72 6.94 -0.63
C ALA A 17 6.25 5.82 -1.56
N ILE A 18 6.71 4.60 -1.30
CA ILE A 18 6.05 3.39 -1.80
C ILE A 18 5.32 2.69 -0.65
N VAL A 19 4.24 1.99 -0.98
CA VAL A 19 3.45 1.24 0.01
C VAL A 19 3.83 -0.23 -0.03
N ASN A 20 4.18 -0.78 1.13
CA ASN A 20 4.43 -2.19 1.31
C ASN A 20 3.14 -2.89 1.77
N ALA A 21 2.70 -3.90 1.02
CA ALA A 21 1.65 -4.84 1.44
C ALA A 21 2.24 -5.86 2.42
N ALA A 22 2.36 -5.45 3.68
CA ALA A 22 3.05 -6.17 4.73
C ALA A 22 2.14 -7.13 5.51
N ASN A 23 2.75 -7.93 6.39
CA ASN A 23 2.05 -8.71 7.41
C ASN A 23 2.12 -8.03 8.79
N ARG A 24 1.33 -8.51 9.76
CA ARG A 24 1.18 -7.90 11.10
C ARG A 24 2.46 -7.71 11.89
N GLN A 25 3.50 -8.50 11.61
CA GLN A 25 4.79 -8.43 12.29
C GLN A 25 5.69 -7.31 11.74
N LEU A 26 5.46 -6.89 10.48
CA LEU A 26 6.32 -5.96 9.71
C LEU A 26 7.76 -6.45 9.49
N LEU A 27 8.03 -7.76 9.63
CA LEU A 27 9.39 -8.30 9.57
C LEU A 27 9.75 -8.92 8.21
N GLY A 28 9.12 -8.42 7.14
CA GLY A 28 9.27 -8.93 5.78
C GLY A 28 8.43 -10.19 5.50
N GLY A 29 8.56 -10.71 4.28
CA GLY A 29 7.77 -11.83 3.79
C GLY A 29 8.09 -12.18 2.33
N GLY A 30 7.13 -12.79 1.64
CA GLY A 30 7.21 -13.06 0.20
C GLY A 30 6.66 -11.91 -0.67
N GLY A 31 6.53 -12.14 -1.97
CA GLY A 31 5.90 -11.20 -2.90
C GLY A 31 6.54 -9.80 -2.89
N VAL A 32 5.69 -8.77 -2.90
CA VAL A 32 6.14 -7.36 -2.90
C VAL A 32 6.86 -6.97 -1.60
N ASP A 33 6.46 -7.52 -0.46
CA ASP A 33 7.10 -7.27 0.84
C ASP A 33 8.57 -7.74 0.82
N GLY A 34 8.79 -8.97 0.37
CA GLY A 34 10.15 -9.50 0.18
C GLY A 34 10.96 -8.73 -0.86
N ALA A 35 10.33 -8.27 -1.95
CA ALA A 35 11.01 -7.46 -2.96
C ALA A 35 11.47 -6.11 -2.40
N ILE A 36 10.60 -5.42 -1.66
CA ILE A 36 10.90 -4.15 -0.97
C ILE A 36 12.03 -4.36 0.04
N HIS A 37 11.97 -5.40 0.88
CA HIS A 37 13.02 -5.69 1.86
C HIS A 37 14.38 -6.00 1.21
N ARG A 38 14.41 -6.70 0.07
CA ARG A 38 15.65 -6.94 -0.66
C ARG A 38 16.21 -5.66 -1.27
N ALA A 39 15.37 -4.83 -1.86
CA ALA A 39 15.78 -3.60 -2.54
C ALA A 39 16.16 -2.46 -1.58
N ALA A 40 15.53 -2.38 -0.40
CA ALA A 40 15.83 -1.37 0.62
C ALA A 40 17.07 -1.70 1.47
N GLY A 41 17.57 -2.93 1.40
CA GLY A 41 18.68 -3.42 2.21
C GLY A 41 18.29 -3.75 3.67
N PRO A 42 19.23 -4.30 4.45
CA PRO A 42 18.96 -4.85 5.79
C PRO A 42 18.50 -3.81 6.82
N ARG A 43 18.78 -2.52 6.58
CA ARG A 43 18.37 -1.42 7.46
C ARG A 43 16.86 -1.26 7.54
N LEU A 44 16.12 -1.62 6.49
CA LEU A 44 14.65 -1.61 6.53
C LEU A 44 14.12 -2.56 7.59
N LEU A 45 14.64 -3.78 7.67
CA LEU A 45 14.23 -4.75 8.69
C LEU A 45 14.57 -4.27 10.10
N GLN A 46 15.72 -3.59 10.29
CA GLN A 46 16.09 -3.00 11.58
C GLN A 46 15.11 -1.91 11.99
N ALA A 47 14.73 -1.02 11.07
CA ALA A 47 13.73 0.02 11.33
C ALA A 47 12.36 -0.58 11.65
N CYS A 48 11.93 -1.61 10.91
CA CYS A 48 10.70 -2.32 11.23
C CYS A 48 10.72 -2.95 12.62
N ARG A 49 11.84 -3.56 13.04
CA ARG A 49 11.98 -4.14 14.39
C ARG A 49 11.87 -3.09 15.50
N ALA A 50 12.36 -1.88 15.24
CA ALA A 50 12.33 -0.76 16.18
C ALA A 50 10.93 -0.12 16.32
N LEU A 51 9.99 -0.40 15.41
CA LEU A 51 8.61 0.03 15.58
C LEU A 51 7.99 -0.68 16.80
N PRO A 52 7.18 0.04 17.61
CA PRO A 52 6.59 -0.51 18.81
C PRO A 52 5.59 -1.64 18.48
N GLU A 53 5.57 -2.66 19.32
CA GLU A 53 4.50 -3.65 19.31
C GLU A 53 3.28 -3.07 20.02
N VAL A 54 2.12 -3.14 19.36
CA VAL A 54 0.82 -2.71 19.92
C VAL A 54 0.08 -3.87 20.59
N ALA A 55 0.50 -5.10 20.29
CA ALA A 55 0.13 -6.32 20.97
C ALA A 55 1.25 -7.35 20.74
N SER A 56 1.29 -8.43 21.51
CA SER A 56 2.32 -9.48 21.40
C SER A 56 2.52 -9.94 19.95
N GLY A 57 3.69 -9.66 19.37
CA GLY A 57 4.05 -10.03 18.00
C GLY A 57 3.33 -9.23 16.90
N VAL A 58 2.69 -8.10 17.24
CA VAL A 58 1.95 -7.26 16.30
C VAL A 58 2.49 -5.83 16.36
N ARG A 59 3.11 -5.39 15.27
CA ARG A 59 3.54 -3.99 15.08
C ARG A 59 2.50 -3.16 14.33
N CYS A 60 1.76 -3.80 13.44
CA CYS A 60 0.72 -3.17 12.64
C CYS A 60 -0.51 -4.08 12.56
N PRO A 61 -1.64 -3.68 13.17
CA PRO A 61 -2.92 -4.34 12.97
C PRO A 61 -3.40 -4.28 11.52
N THR A 62 -4.30 -5.19 11.15
CA THR A 62 -4.94 -5.19 9.82
C THR A 62 -5.73 -3.90 9.62
N GLY A 63 -5.59 -3.29 8.44
CA GLY A 63 -6.19 -2.01 8.09
C GLY A 63 -5.35 -0.79 8.51
N GLU A 64 -4.35 -0.96 9.38
CA GLU A 64 -3.46 0.12 9.80
C GLU A 64 -2.19 0.21 8.95
N ALA A 65 -1.45 1.31 9.12
CA ALA A 65 -0.17 1.56 8.48
C ALA A 65 0.90 2.12 9.44
N ARG A 66 2.18 1.92 9.10
CA ARG A 66 3.38 2.50 9.75
C ARG A 66 4.32 3.01 8.68
N ILE A 67 5.20 3.96 9.01
CA ILE A 67 6.16 4.54 8.06
C ILE A 67 7.60 4.33 8.53
N THR A 68 8.49 4.04 7.59
CA THR A 68 9.94 3.97 7.80
C THR A 68 10.67 4.69 6.66
N PRO A 69 11.97 5.03 6.83
CA PRO A 69 12.80 5.49 5.71
C PRO A 69 12.92 4.42 4.61
N GLY A 70 13.12 4.84 3.36
CA GLY A 70 13.27 3.95 2.20
C GLY A 70 14.66 3.33 2.01
N PHE A 71 15.67 3.84 2.72
CA PHE A 71 17.04 3.35 2.70
C PHE A 71 17.66 3.32 1.29
N GLU A 72 17.93 2.13 0.74
CA GLU A 72 18.53 1.96 -0.58
C GLU A 72 17.52 2.10 -1.73
N LEU A 73 16.23 2.24 -1.43
CA LEU A 73 15.21 2.49 -2.44
C LEU A 73 15.35 3.90 -3.03
N PRO A 74 14.97 4.11 -4.31
CA PRO A 74 14.78 5.45 -4.87
C PRO A 74 13.69 6.25 -4.15
N ALA A 75 12.74 5.57 -3.50
CA ALA A 75 11.70 6.21 -2.70
C ALA A 75 12.21 6.61 -1.32
N ALA A 76 11.87 7.82 -0.88
CA ALA A 76 12.36 8.34 0.41
C ALA A 76 11.80 7.59 1.63
N HIS A 77 10.59 7.06 1.51
CA HIS A 77 9.89 6.33 2.58
C HIS A 77 9.25 5.04 2.09
N VAL A 78 9.05 4.11 3.03
CA VAL A 78 8.17 2.95 2.87
C VAL A 78 7.02 3.09 3.87
N ILE A 79 5.79 3.09 3.38
CA ILE A 79 4.59 3.00 4.21
C ILE A 79 4.13 1.55 4.22
N HIS A 80 4.26 0.88 5.36
CA HIS A 80 3.87 -0.50 5.55
C HIS A 80 2.43 -0.57 6.02
N THR A 81 1.54 -1.18 5.23
CA THR A 81 0.14 -1.37 5.60
C THR A 81 -0.21 -2.85 5.56
N VAL A 82 -1.09 -3.28 6.46
CA VAL A 82 -1.45 -4.70 6.58
C VAL A 82 -2.86 -4.92 6.04
N GLY A 83 -2.93 -5.48 4.83
CA GLY A 83 -4.20 -5.85 4.21
C GLY A 83 -4.93 -7.00 4.93
N PRO A 84 -6.24 -7.17 4.70
CA PRO A 84 -6.98 -8.31 5.21
C PRO A 84 -6.68 -9.59 4.41
N VAL A 85 -6.73 -10.74 5.07
CA VAL A 85 -6.82 -12.05 4.41
C VAL A 85 -8.25 -12.25 3.96
N TRP A 86 -8.46 -12.59 2.68
CA TRP A 86 -9.79 -12.81 2.13
C TRP A 86 -10.45 -14.07 2.71
N ARG A 87 -11.68 -13.92 3.22
CA ARG A 87 -12.49 -14.99 3.80
C ARG A 87 -13.93 -14.95 3.28
N GLY A 88 -14.12 -14.46 2.06
CA GLY A 88 -15.44 -14.39 1.40
C GLY A 88 -16.15 -13.04 1.53
N GLY A 89 -15.54 -12.02 2.13
CA GLY A 89 -16.02 -10.64 2.08
C GLY A 89 -17.03 -10.25 3.16
N SER A 90 -17.39 -11.17 4.06
CA SER A 90 -18.35 -10.98 5.15
C SER A 90 -17.72 -10.78 6.53
N HIS A 91 -16.39 -10.69 6.61
CA HIS A 91 -15.61 -10.55 7.84
C HIS A 91 -14.99 -9.15 8.01
N GLY A 92 -15.53 -8.17 7.27
CA GLY A 92 -15.04 -6.79 7.29
C GLY A 92 -13.84 -6.53 6.38
N GLU A 93 -13.46 -7.49 5.53
CA GLU A 93 -12.33 -7.33 4.61
C GLU A 93 -12.46 -6.11 3.69
N PRO A 94 -13.64 -5.78 3.13
CA PRO A 94 -13.78 -4.58 2.28
C PRO A 94 -13.42 -3.28 3.01
N GLU A 95 -13.86 -3.15 4.27
CA GLU A 95 -13.57 -1.95 5.06
C GLU A 95 -12.11 -1.92 5.54
N GLN A 96 -11.55 -3.07 5.91
CA GLN A 96 -10.14 -3.19 6.28
C GLN A 96 -9.21 -2.88 5.11
N LEU A 97 -9.54 -3.33 3.91
CA LEU A 97 -8.77 -3.01 2.70
C LEU A 97 -8.89 -1.52 2.38
N ALA A 98 -10.08 -0.94 2.45
CA ALA A 98 -10.25 0.50 2.28
C ALA A 98 -9.43 1.30 3.32
N ALA A 99 -9.43 0.87 4.58
CA ALA A 99 -8.64 1.49 5.65
C ALA A 99 -7.13 1.52 5.33
N CYS A 100 -6.59 0.48 4.69
CA CYS A 100 -5.18 0.46 4.26
C CYS A 100 -4.84 1.65 3.35
N TYR A 101 -5.67 1.90 2.33
CA TYR A 101 -5.46 3.03 1.41
C TYR A 101 -5.63 4.38 2.11
N ARG A 102 -6.66 4.53 2.95
CA ARG A 102 -6.89 5.79 3.69
C ARG A 102 -5.74 6.11 4.64
N ASN A 103 -5.33 5.14 5.45
CA ASN A 103 -4.30 5.31 6.47
C ASN A 103 -2.92 5.56 5.84
N ALA A 104 -2.62 4.92 4.70
CA ALA A 104 -1.39 5.21 3.96
C ALA A 104 -1.39 6.63 3.37
N LEU A 105 -2.50 7.08 2.78
CA LEU A 105 -2.63 8.47 2.31
C LEU A 105 -2.55 9.49 3.45
N GLN A 106 -3.14 9.17 4.60
CA GLN A 106 -3.08 10.02 5.78
C GLN A 106 -1.64 10.16 6.28
N LEU A 107 -0.90 9.06 6.47
CA LEU A 107 0.51 9.10 6.85
C LEU A 107 1.35 9.89 5.85
N ALA A 108 1.11 9.73 4.54
CA ALA A 108 1.80 10.51 3.53
C ALA A 108 1.56 12.02 3.68
N ARG A 109 0.31 12.42 3.96
CA ARG A 109 -0.04 13.83 4.21
C ARG A 109 0.59 14.37 5.49
N GLU A 110 0.54 13.61 6.58
CA GLU A 110 1.14 13.98 7.88
C GLU A 110 2.66 14.19 7.77
N HIS A 111 3.32 13.47 6.87
CA HIS A 111 4.74 13.61 6.56
C HIS A 111 5.05 14.61 5.43
N GLY A 112 4.05 15.35 4.93
CA GLY A 112 4.24 16.37 3.89
C GLY A 112 4.66 15.80 2.52
N LEU A 113 4.39 14.52 2.27
CA LEU A 113 4.74 13.84 1.02
C LEU A 113 3.77 14.27 -0.10
N ARG A 114 4.23 14.25 -1.35
CA ARG A 114 3.46 14.70 -2.53
C ARG A 114 3.24 13.59 -3.55
N SER A 115 3.94 12.47 -3.44
CA SER A 115 3.79 11.33 -4.33
C SER A 115 3.86 10.00 -3.59
N ILE A 116 2.92 9.09 -3.91
CA ILE A 116 2.80 7.79 -3.27
C ILE A 116 2.44 6.71 -4.31
N ALA A 117 3.09 5.55 -4.22
CA ALA A 117 2.80 4.41 -5.08
C ALA A 117 2.33 3.17 -4.29
N PHE A 118 1.24 2.56 -4.74
CA PHE A 118 0.59 1.42 -4.12
C PHE A 118 0.70 0.16 -4.99
N PRO A 119 0.93 -1.03 -4.41
CA PRO A 119 0.69 -2.30 -5.06
C PRO A 119 -0.79 -2.70 -4.99
N ALA A 120 -1.16 -3.82 -5.62
CA ALA A 120 -2.45 -4.48 -5.40
C ALA A 120 -2.50 -5.15 -4.00
N ILE A 121 -2.82 -4.37 -2.96
CA ILE A 121 -2.87 -4.84 -1.57
C ILE A 121 -3.84 -6.03 -1.44
N SER A 122 -3.40 -7.08 -0.76
CA SER A 122 -4.10 -8.35 -0.52
C SER A 122 -4.38 -9.26 -1.73
N CYS A 123 -4.08 -8.85 -2.97
CA CYS A 123 -4.38 -9.66 -4.17
C CYS A 123 -3.40 -10.83 -4.43
N GLY A 124 -2.34 -10.95 -3.63
CA GLY A 124 -1.37 -12.05 -3.71
C GLY A 124 -1.67 -13.16 -2.70
N ALA A 125 -0.74 -13.39 -1.78
CA ALA A 125 -0.83 -14.45 -0.77
C ALA A 125 -2.08 -14.36 0.14
N TYR A 126 -2.75 -13.19 0.22
CA TYR A 126 -3.96 -12.99 1.01
C TYR A 126 -5.26 -13.27 0.23
N GLY A 127 -5.16 -13.59 -1.07
CA GLY A 127 -6.24 -14.17 -1.86
C GLY A 127 -7.43 -13.24 -2.14
N TYR A 128 -7.28 -11.92 -1.97
CA TYR A 128 -8.36 -10.98 -2.25
C TYR A 128 -8.64 -10.92 -3.76
N PRO A 129 -9.89 -11.11 -4.21
CA PRO A 129 -10.23 -11.06 -5.64
C PRO A 129 -9.83 -9.70 -6.25
N PRO A 130 -9.01 -9.68 -7.33
CA PRO A 130 -8.46 -8.45 -7.88
C PRO A 130 -9.50 -7.39 -8.25
N GLU A 131 -10.64 -7.79 -8.81
CA GLU A 131 -11.74 -6.89 -9.18
C GLU A 131 -12.33 -6.20 -7.95
N LEU A 132 -12.64 -6.97 -6.91
CA LEU A 132 -13.19 -6.43 -5.66
C LEU A 132 -12.16 -5.55 -4.92
N ALA A 133 -10.88 -5.91 -4.98
CA ALA A 133 -9.81 -5.10 -4.42
C ALA A 133 -9.66 -3.76 -5.17
N ALA A 134 -9.76 -3.78 -6.49
CA ALA A 134 -9.72 -2.59 -7.33
C ALA A 134 -10.90 -1.65 -7.04
N GLU A 135 -12.11 -2.20 -6.85
CA GLU A 135 -13.31 -1.43 -6.48
C GLU A 135 -13.12 -0.74 -5.12
N ALA A 136 -12.63 -1.48 -4.11
CA ALA A 136 -12.36 -0.95 -2.77
C ALA A 136 -11.29 0.15 -2.82
N ALA A 137 -10.20 -0.08 -3.55
CA ALA A 137 -9.11 0.88 -3.74
C ALA A 137 -9.60 2.16 -4.45
N CYS A 138 -10.33 2.02 -5.55
CA CYS A 138 -10.88 3.14 -6.33
C CYS A 138 -11.76 4.04 -5.47
N ARG A 139 -12.74 3.44 -4.79
CA ARG A 139 -13.67 4.16 -3.91
C ARG A 139 -12.92 4.86 -2.78
N SER A 140 -11.99 4.16 -2.13
CA SER A 140 -11.24 4.71 -1.00
C SER A 140 -10.34 5.86 -1.42
N LEU A 141 -9.53 5.68 -2.47
CA LEU A 141 -8.60 6.70 -2.95
C LEU A 141 -9.35 7.96 -3.41
N ARG A 142 -10.40 7.81 -4.22
CA ARG A 142 -11.20 8.96 -4.69
C ARG A 142 -11.83 9.72 -3.54
N ARG A 143 -12.42 9.01 -2.57
CA ARG A 143 -13.03 9.63 -1.39
C ARG A 143 -11.99 10.41 -0.57
N THR A 144 -10.86 9.79 -0.24
CA THR A 144 -9.83 10.43 0.59
C THR A 144 -9.16 11.60 -0.14
N LEU A 145 -8.98 11.52 -1.45
CA LEU A 145 -8.39 12.61 -2.23
C LEU A 145 -9.34 13.81 -2.40
N ALA A 146 -10.66 13.59 -2.43
CA ALA A 146 -11.65 14.67 -2.60
C ALA A 146 -11.80 15.61 -1.40
N GLU A 147 -11.20 15.31 -0.24
CA GLU A 147 -11.27 16.13 0.96
C GLU A 147 -10.55 17.49 0.75
N ALA A 148 -11.33 18.58 0.78
CA ALA A 148 -11.07 19.86 0.11
C ALA A 148 -9.91 20.75 0.60
N TYR A 149 -9.01 20.25 1.46
CA TYR A 149 -7.96 21.09 2.08
C TYR A 149 -6.56 20.45 2.08
N ALA A 150 -6.39 19.28 1.46
CA ALA A 150 -5.08 18.65 1.38
C ALA A 150 -4.29 19.12 0.14
N PRO A 151 -2.94 19.26 0.24
CA PRO A 151 -2.09 19.41 -0.93
C PRO A 151 -2.38 18.33 -1.98
N ALA A 152 -2.22 18.67 -3.26
CA ALA A 152 -2.36 17.71 -4.33
C ALA A 152 -1.33 16.56 -4.15
N MET A 153 -1.83 15.32 -4.16
CA MET A 153 -1.03 14.11 -4.07
C MET A 153 -1.04 13.39 -5.43
N ASP A 154 0.14 13.05 -5.96
CA ASP A 154 0.30 12.14 -7.09
C ASP A 154 0.19 10.69 -6.60
N VAL A 155 -0.85 9.97 -7.01
CA VAL A 155 -1.08 8.59 -6.59
C VAL A 155 -0.84 7.66 -7.77
N ARG A 156 0.02 6.66 -7.58
CA ARG A 156 0.31 5.64 -8.58
C ARG A 156 -0.13 4.28 -8.07
N LEU A 157 -0.90 3.55 -8.87
CA LEU A 157 -1.19 2.14 -8.66
C LEU A 157 -0.27 1.36 -9.59
N CYS A 158 0.64 0.60 -9.00
CA CYS A 158 1.75 -0.04 -9.68
C CYS A 158 1.63 -1.56 -9.60
N PHE A 159 1.62 -2.20 -10.76
CA PHE A 159 1.47 -3.64 -10.89
C PHE A 159 2.65 -4.22 -11.69
N LEU A 160 3.05 -5.45 -11.37
CA LEU A 160 4.17 -6.10 -12.05
C LEU A 160 3.83 -6.54 -13.47
N ASP A 161 2.56 -6.91 -13.72
CA ASP A 161 2.11 -7.42 -15.00
C ASP A 161 0.99 -6.56 -15.61
N THR A 162 0.92 -6.60 -16.95
CA THR A 162 -0.03 -5.82 -17.72
C THR A 162 -1.48 -6.27 -17.53
N ALA A 163 -1.73 -7.55 -17.22
CA ALA A 163 -3.08 -8.06 -17.08
C ALA A 163 -3.76 -7.48 -15.83
N MET A 164 -3.05 -7.44 -14.70
CA MET A 164 -3.49 -6.77 -13.48
C MET A 164 -3.72 -5.27 -13.72
N THR A 165 -2.80 -4.59 -14.41
CA THR A 165 -2.96 -3.17 -14.77
C THR A 165 -4.24 -2.94 -15.58
N GLN A 166 -4.49 -3.73 -16.63
CA GLN A 166 -5.68 -3.61 -17.48
C GLN A 166 -6.97 -3.91 -16.72
N LEU A 167 -6.95 -4.91 -15.83
CA LEU A 167 -8.09 -5.23 -14.96
C LEU A 167 -8.45 -4.03 -14.09
N TRP A 168 -7.47 -3.46 -13.38
CA TRP A 168 -7.69 -2.30 -12.53
C TRP A 168 -8.10 -1.06 -13.33
N GLN A 169 -7.54 -0.85 -14.53
CA GLN A 169 -7.96 0.23 -15.42
C GLN A 169 -9.44 0.13 -15.80
N ARG A 170 -9.94 -1.07 -16.12
CA ARG A 170 -11.38 -1.25 -16.41
C ARG A 170 -12.26 -0.85 -15.23
N VAL A 171 -11.89 -1.26 -14.02
CA VAL A 171 -12.62 -0.89 -12.80
C VAL A 171 -12.57 0.62 -12.53
N PHE A 172 -11.39 1.23 -12.66
CA PHE A 172 -11.22 2.68 -12.44
C PHE A 172 -11.90 3.54 -13.51
N ASN A 173 -12.10 3.04 -14.72
CA ASN A 173 -12.81 3.75 -15.79
C ASN A 173 -14.33 3.58 -15.70
N ALA A 174 -14.81 2.50 -15.08
CA ALA A 174 -16.24 2.23 -14.93
C ALA A 174 -16.87 2.90 -13.70
N ALA A 175 -16.06 3.21 -12.68
CA ALA A 175 -16.47 3.90 -11.46
C ALA A 175 -16.45 5.42 -11.64
#